data_AF-A0A067N7A2-F1
#
_entry.id   AF-A0A067N7A2-F1
#
_cell.length_a   1.000
_cell.length_b   1.000
_cell.length_c   1.000
_cell.angle_alpha   90.00
_cell.angle_beta   90.00
_cell.angle_gamma   90.00
#
_symmetry.space_group_name_H-M   'P 1'
#
loop_
_entity.id
_entity.type
_entity.pdbx_description
1 polymer ?
#
loop_
_entity_poly.entity_id
_entity_poly.type
_entity_poly.pdbx_seq_one_letter_code
_entity_poly.pdbx_strand_id
1 'polypeptide(L)'
;TRCNKNYMSTSPIVPPGGQFPVPPSSATPFLSLRCAPAIRPYLPADVDSRDEFAVNAILIDTPVRFAQLPNSAPITSTSGSSLRVTVAIDGRTLASGIVPLNATKHALSFSLKSLKPQASPYNLSCTATLDSSPAQTFHASGALTFLPDPPAGIGSVTKMDLRTGALLARPANGKGGDFAPVFPIGFYTQFDSYLAKNLSVLNELKAQGFTIVHPVPTFSSPDALKAVLDRMQEVGLYLMYDMRGTYMNGTSVTAQVNDIKSRPNLLLWYTADEPDGTSDPLSATADSYDLITSLDGGPSSSAAKTGGIGYHPVSLVLNCENFEFTAYTSGADIVMQVWTLDQVAKYRID
;
A
#
# COMPACT_ATOMS: atom_id res chain seq x y z
N THR A 1 15.93 12.09 -21.13
CA THR A 1 16.68 11.21 -20.22
C THR A 1 15.74 10.11 -19.74
N ARG A 2 16.25 9.01 -19.18
CA ARG A 2 15.46 8.00 -18.46
C ARG A 2 16.22 7.60 -17.20
N CYS A 3 15.60 7.69 -16.03
CA CYS A 3 16.30 7.58 -14.74
C CYS A 3 17.47 8.59 -14.61
N ASN A 4 17.28 9.82 -15.10
CA ASN A 4 18.33 10.85 -15.23
C ASN A 4 19.57 10.44 -16.06
N LYS A 5 19.50 9.34 -16.83
CA LYS A 5 20.56 8.93 -17.75
C LYS A 5 20.31 9.48 -19.16
N ASN A 6 21.37 9.91 -19.81
CA ASN A 6 21.37 10.23 -21.23
C ASN A 6 21.53 8.94 -22.06
N TYR A 7 20.81 8.81 -23.17
CA TYR A 7 20.85 7.63 -24.04
C TYR A 7 21.37 7.92 -25.46
N MET A 8 21.62 9.20 -25.78
CA MET A 8 22.25 9.55 -27.06
C MET A 8 23.76 9.37 -26.96
N SER A 9 24.36 8.75 -27.97
CA SER A 9 25.80 8.46 -28.02
C SER A 9 26.70 9.70 -27.92
N THR A 10 26.17 10.88 -28.28
CA THR A 10 26.86 12.17 -28.23
C THR A 10 26.64 12.93 -26.91
N SER A 11 25.76 12.44 -26.03
CA SER A 11 25.50 13.09 -24.74
C SER A 11 26.55 12.71 -23.71
N PRO A 12 26.88 13.61 -22.76
CA PRO A 12 27.81 13.30 -21.69
C PRO A 12 27.25 12.18 -20.79
N ILE A 13 28.16 11.34 -20.29
CA ILE A 13 27.85 10.37 -19.25
C ILE A 13 27.59 11.15 -17.96
N VAL A 14 26.34 11.12 -17.51
CA VAL A 14 25.93 11.67 -16.22
C VAL A 14 25.63 10.48 -15.33
N PRO A 15 26.39 10.26 -14.23
CA PRO A 15 26.02 9.28 -13.23
C PRO A 15 24.59 9.57 -12.77
N PRO A 16 23.68 8.58 -12.77
CA PRO A 16 22.37 8.80 -12.18
C PRO A 16 22.59 9.24 -10.72
N GLY A 17 21.91 10.29 -10.28
CA GLY A 17 21.83 10.64 -8.85
C GLY A 17 20.65 9.91 -8.18
N GLY A 18 20.30 10.31 -6.96
CA GLY A 18 19.05 9.87 -6.33
C GLY A 18 19.00 8.42 -5.83
N GLN A 19 20.13 7.71 -5.79
CA GLN A 19 20.17 6.35 -5.25
C GLN A 19 19.94 6.32 -3.75
N PHE A 20 19.35 5.22 -3.28
CA PHE A 20 19.37 4.89 -1.86
C PHE A 20 20.79 4.76 -1.31
N PRO A 21 21.12 5.41 -0.19
CA PRO A 21 22.39 5.21 0.47
C PRO A 21 22.45 3.81 1.09
N VAL A 22 23.58 3.13 0.91
CA VAL A 22 23.86 1.88 1.65
C VAL A 22 24.04 2.25 3.14
N PRO A 23 23.30 1.63 4.07
CA PRO A 23 23.45 1.91 5.49
C PRO A 23 24.88 1.62 5.97
N PRO A 24 25.49 2.49 6.80
CA PRO A 24 26.81 2.22 7.37
C PRO A 24 26.81 0.93 8.20
N SER A 25 27.86 0.12 8.06
CA SER A 25 28.07 -1.04 8.92
C SER A 25 28.42 -0.63 10.34
N SER A 26 28.18 -1.52 11.30
CA SER A 26 28.46 -1.29 12.72
C SER A 26 29.13 -2.50 13.35
N ALA A 27 30.10 -2.28 14.23
CA ALA A 27 30.72 -3.34 15.04
C ALA A 27 29.82 -3.82 16.20
N THR A 28 28.84 -3.00 16.61
CA THR A 28 27.86 -3.33 17.63
C THR A 28 26.48 -3.56 17.01
N PRO A 29 25.65 -4.42 17.61
CA PRO A 29 24.30 -4.67 17.11
C PRO A 29 23.36 -3.49 17.40
N PHE A 30 22.45 -3.24 16.47
CA PHE A 30 21.39 -2.25 16.54
C PHE A 30 20.03 -2.95 16.43
N LEU A 31 19.07 -2.54 17.26
CA LEU A 31 17.67 -2.94 17.15
C LEU A 31 16.90 -1.89 16.35
N SER A 32 16.16 -2.32 15.33
CA SER A 32 15.21 -1.48 14.60
C SER A 32 13.79 -1.91 14.97
N LEU A 33 13.20 -1.24 15.96
CA LEU A 33 11.80 -1.49 16.33
C LEU A 33 10.89 -0.95 15.22
N ARG A 34 9.92 -1.75 14.78
CA ARG A 34 8.86 -1.29 13.89
C ARG A 34 7.52 -1.77 14.41
N CYS A 35 6.49 -0.98 14.17
CA CYS A 35 5.14 -1.40 14.44
C CYS A 35 4.15 -0.86 13.42
N ALA A 36 3.19 -1.71 13.03
CA ALA A 36 2.16 -1.39 12.07
C ALA A 36 0.88 -2.19 12.38
N PRO A 37 -0.31 -1.69 12.05
CA PRO A 37 -1.52 -2.49 12.15
C PRO A 37 -1.47 -3.69 11.20
N ALA A 38 -2.09 -4.81 11.58
CA ALA A 38 -2.18 -5.98 10.70
C ALA A 38 -3.05 -5.71 9.46
N ILE A 39 -4.11 -4.92 9.62
CA ILE A 39 -5.04 -4.56 8.55
C ILE A 39 -5.05 -3.04 8.34
N ARG A 40 -5.16 -2.60 7.09
CA ARG A 40 -5.31 -1.18 6.73
C ARG A 40 -6.31 -1.00 5.57
N PRO A 41 -7.40 -0.22 5.73
CA PRO A 41 -7.95 0.30 6.98
C PRO A 41 -8.77 -0.75 7.74
N TYR A 42 -8.95 -0.56 9.05
CA TYR A 42 -10.03 -1.19 9.81
C TYR A 42 -11.36 -0.47 9.56
N LEU A 43 -12.48 -1.19 9.69
CA LEU A 43 -13.86 -0.72 9.54
C LEU A 43 -14.71 -1.06 10.77
N PRO A 44 -15.88 -0.43 10.97
CA PRO A 44 -16.75 -0.72 12.12
C PRO A 44 -17.15 -2.19 12.21
N ALA A 45 -17.30 -2.86 11.06
CA ALA A 45 -17.56 -4.29 10.98
C ALA A 45 -16.47 -5.17 11.63
N ASP A 46 -15.24 -4.66 11.82
CA ASP A 46 -14.10 -5.39 12.40
C ASP A 46 -14.09 -5.39 13.94
N VAL A 47 -14.97 -4.61 14.59
CA VAL A 47 -14.99 -4.45 16.05
C VAL A 47 -15.30 -5.75 16.79
N ASP A 48 -16.23 -6.53 16.26
CA ASP A 48 -16.69 -7.81 16.82
C ASP A 48 -16.54 -8.96 15.81
N SER A 49 -15.77 -8.75 14.74
CA SER A 49 -15.61 -9.75 13.68
C SER A 49 -14.92 -11.00 14.22
N ARG A 50 -15.46 -12.15 13.82
CA ARG A 50 -14.84 -13.47 14.02
C ARG A 50 -14.15 -13.98 12.76
N ASP A 51 -14.11 -13.15 11.72
CA ASP A 51 -13.39 -13.44 10.49
C ASP A 51 -11.89 -13.58 10.82
N GLU A 52 -11.29 -14.69 10.40
CA GLU A 52 -9.86 -14.97 10.59
C GLU A 52 -8.97 -13.90 9.91
N PHE A 53 -9.50 -13.24 8.88
CA PHE A 53 -8.83 -12.14 8.20
C PHE A 53 -9.02 -10.79 8.90
N ALA A 54 -9.98 -10.66 9.83
CA ALA A 54 -10.27 -9.43 10.58
C ALA A 54 -9.64 -9.40 11.98
N VAL A 55 -8.62 -10.22 12.24
CA VAL A 55 -7.94 -10.24 13.55
C VAL A 55 -7.22 -8.91 13.80
N ASN A 56 -7.78 -8.13 14.72
CA ASN A 56 -7.23 -6.86 15.19
C ASN A 56 -5.90 -7.09 15.91
N ALA A 57 -4.81 -6.72 15.25
CA ALA A 57 -3.47 -6.86 15.81
C ALA A 57 -2.56 -5.71 15.37
N ILE A 58 -1.56 -5.43 16.21
CA ILE A 58 -0.39 -4.63 15.87
C ILE A 58 0.78 -5.59 15.66
N LEU A 59 1.38 -5.54 14.49
CA LEU A 59 2.55 -6.32 14.12
C LEU A 59 3.80 -5.61 14.63
N ILE A 60 4.64 -6.34 15.35
CA ILE A 60 5.91 -5.85 15.90
C ILE A 60 7.06 -6.57 15.22
N ASP A 61 7.99 -5.79 14.68
CA ASP A 61 9.29 -6.28 14.20
C ASP A 61 10.40 -5.80 15.13
N THR A 62 11.30 -6.72 15.48
CA THR A 62 12.45 -6.47 16.37
C THR A 62 13.79 -6.93 15.76
N PRO A 63 14.08 -6.68 14.47
CA PRO A 63 15.32 -7.12 13.85
C PRO A 63 16.53 -6.48 14.53
N VAL A 64 17.48 -7.34 14.89
CA VAL A 64 18.82 -6.94 15.34
C VAL A 64 19.77 -7.05 14.15
N ARG A 65 20.54 -6.00 13.86
CA ARG A 65 21.44 -5.91 12.70
C ARG A 65 22.75 -5.22 13.07
N PHE A 66 23.80 -5.52 12.33
CA PHE A 66 25.10 -4.84 12.41
C PHE A 66 25.21 -3.70 11.38
N ALA A 67 24.14 -2.94 11.25
CA ALA A 67 24.02 -1.82 10.31
C ALA A 67 23.19 -0.70 10.95
N GLN A 68 23.59 0.54 10.71
CA GLN A 68 22.90 1.72 11.21
C GLN A 68 21.72 2.06 10.30
N LEU A 69 20.58 1.45 10.56
CA LEU A 69 19.34 1.74 9.86
C LEU A 69 18.66 2.99 10.43
N PRO A 70 17.86 3.73 9.63
CA PRO A 70 16.99 4.78 10.16
C PRO A 70 16.14 4.27 11.32
N ASN A 71 16.05 5.06 12.39
CA ASN A 71 15.30 4.76 13.62
C ASN A 71 15.75 3.47 14.35
N SER A 72 16.98 3.01 14.12
CA SER A 72 17.58 1.94 14.92
C SER A 72 18.45 2.49 16.05
N ALA A 73 18.62 1.74 17.14
CA ALA A 73 19.48 2.12 18.26
C ALA A 73 20.35 0.96 18.74
N PRO A 74 21.55 1.22 19.31
CA PRO A 74 22.42 0.18 19.84
C PRO A 74 21.74 -0.67 20.92
N ILE A 75 21.98 -1.98 20.91
CA ILE A 75 21.46 -2.92 21.91
C ILE A 75 22.61 -3.68 22.59
N THR A 76 22.58 -3.83 23.91
CA THR A 76 23.69 -4.40 24.69
C THR A 76 23.57 -5.90 24.94
N SER A 77 22.37 -6.49 24.88
CA SER A 77 22.12 -7.92 25.06
C SER A 77 21.26 -8.49 23.93
N THR A 78 21.73 -9.57 23.29
CA THR A 78 21.07 -10.18 22.12
C THR A 78 20.71 -11.66 22.31
N SER A 79 21.28 -12.36 23.30
CA SER A 79 21.08 -13.80 23.47
C SER A 79 19.88 -14.09 24.38
N GLY A 80 18.86 -14.77 23.84
CA GLY A 80 17.70 -15.24 24.61
C GLY A 80 16.84 -14.14 25.25
N SER A 81 17.10 -12.87 24.94
CA SER A 81 16.36 -11.74 25.49
C SER A 81 15.04 -11.49 24.75
N SER A 82 14.08 -10.94 25.47
CA SER A 82 12.79 -10.48 24.93
C SER A 82 12.54 -9.04 25.37
N LEU A 83 11.71 -8.34 24.60
CA LEU A 83 11.32 -6.97 24.86
C LEU A 83 9.91 -6.93 25.45
N ARG A 84 9.71 -6.12 26.48
CA ARG A 84 8.37 -5.70 26.90
C ARG A 84 7.91 -4.58 25.99
N VAL A 85 6.92 -4.87 25.16
CA VAL A 85 6.37 -3.91 24.19
C VAL A 85 5.05 -3.38 24.68
N THR A 86 4.91 -2.06 24.67
CA THR A 86 3.65 -1.35 24.89
C THR A 86 3.31 -0.56 23.64
N VAL A 87 2.11 -0.75 23.15
CA VAL A 87 1.55 -0.01 22.02
C VAL A 87 0.50 0.96 22.56
N ALA A 88 0.57 2.22 22.15
CA ALA A 88 -0.36 3.26 22.55
C ALA A 88 -0.91 4.00 21.32
N ILE A 89 -2.14 4.47 21.46
CA ILE A 89 -2.80 5.42 20.55
C ILE A 89 -3.09 6.69 21.32
N ASP A 90 -2.62 7.82 20.81
CA ASP A 90 -2.82 9.14 21.42
C ASP A 90 -2.46 9.16 22.93
N GLY A 91 -1.40 8.44 23.29
CA GLY A 91 -0.90 8.30 24.67
C GLY A 91 -1.64 7.28 25.56
N ARG A 92 -2.67 6.59 25.04
CA ARG A 92 -3.40 5.55 25.77
C ARG A 92 -2.96 4.16 25.31
N THR A 93 -2.64 3.28 26.26
CA THR A 93 -2.25 1.90 25.95
C THR A 93 -3.36 1.16 25.23
N LEU A 94 -3.05 0.65 24.04
CA LEU A 94 -3.91 -0.16 23.19
C LEU A 94 -3.64 -1.66 23.37
N ALA A 95 -2.36 -2.04 23.46
CA ALA A 95 -1.91 -3.41 23.65
C ALA A 95 -0.55 -3.45 24.35
N SER A 96 -0.23 -4.57 24.99
CA SER A 96 1.11 -4.83 25.51
C SER A 96 1.43 -6.32 25.47
N GLY A 97 2.72 -6.66 25.43
CA GLY A 97 3.16 -8.05 25.37
C GLY A 97 4.67 -8.21 25.45
N ILE A 98 5.10 -9.47 25.47
CA ILE A 98 6.52 -9.83 25.42
C ILE A 98 6.84 -10.28 23.99
N VAL A 99 7.78 -9.60 23.35
CA VAL A 99 8.19 -9.86 21.96
C VAL A 99 9.64 -10.32 21.95
N PRO A 100 9.95 -11.50 21.39
CA PRO A 100 11.34 -11.95 21.25
C PRO A 100 12.18 -10.99 20.40
N LEU A 101 13.50 -10.97 20.59
CA LEU A 101 14.39 -10.33 19.62
C LEU A 101 14.38 -11.07 18.28
N ASN A 102 14.69 -10.37 17.18
CA ASN A 102 14.61 -10.89 15.80
C ASN A 102 13.24 -11.43 15.39
N ALA A 103 12.18 -11.01 16.09
CA ALA A 103 10.83 -11.33 15.68
C ALA A 103 10.44 -10.52 14.43
N THR A 104 9.64 -11.15 13.57
CA THR A 104 9.03 -10.52 12.39
C THR A 104 7.53 -10.78 12.46
N LYS A 105 6.72 -9.74 12.29
CA LYS A 105 5.26 -9.76 12.31
C LYS A 105 4.69 -10.39 13.59
N HIS A 106 5.33 -10.20 14.74
CA HIS A 106 4.81 -10.68 16.00
C HIS A 106 3.54 -9.91 16.36
N ALA A 107 2.42 -10.60 16.48
CA ALA A 107 1.11 -9.97 16.65
C ALA A 107 0.78 -9.70 18.12
N LEU A 108 0.51 -8.44 18.44
CA LEU A 108 -0.13 -8.03 19.70
C LEU A 108 -1.59 -7.71 19.43
N SER A 109 -2.50 -8.55 19.93
CA SER A 109 -3.93 -8.37 19.74
C SER A 109 -4.46 -7.16 20.53
N PHE A 110 -5.47 -6.49 19.97
CA PHE A 110 -6.15 -5.37 20.63
C PHE A 110 -7.64 -5.35 20.28
N SER A 111 -8.40 -4.45 20.93
CA SER A 111 -9.82 -4.25 20.66
C SER A 111 -10.07 -2.87 20.04
N LEU A 112 -10.88 -2.82 18.98
CA LEU A 112 -11.34 -1.56 18.37
C LEU A 112 -12.45 -0.88 19.18
N LYS A 113 -13.06 -1.55 20.17
CA LYS A 113 -14.25 -1.06 20.91
C LYS A 113 -14.05 0.30 21.59
N SER A 114 -12.82 0.63 21.96
CA SER A 114 -12.49 1.90 22.62
C SER A 114 -12.14 3.03 21.64
N LEU A 115 -12.02 2.72 20.35
CA LEU A 115 -11.72 3.70 19.30
C LEU A 115 -13.01 4.12 18.59
N LYS A 116 -13.03 5.34 18.07
CA LYS A 116 -14.11 5.83 17.22
C LYS A 116 -13.67 5.81 15.76
N PRO A 117 -14.52 5.35 14.82
CA PRO A 117 -14.21 5.50 13.41
C PRO A 117 -14.03 6.98 13.03
N GLN A 118 -12.99 7.30 12.26
CA GLN A 118 -12.70 8.66 11.79
C GLN A 118 -11.87 8.63 10.50
N ALA A 119 -11.96 9.69 9.69
CA ALA A 119 -11.20 9.79 8.45
C ALA A 119 -9.69 9.96 8.70
N SER A 120 -9.32 10.73 9.72
CA SER A 120 -7.91 10.93 10.10
C SER A 120 -7.35 9.71 10.83
N PRO A 121 -6.11 9.27 10.53
CA PRO A 121 -5.49 8.16 11.24
C PRO A 121 -5.21 8.51 12.71
N TYR A 122 -5.23 7.48 13.56
CA TYR A 122 -4.72 7.55 14.93
C TYR A 122 -3.19 7.50 14.94
N ASN A 123 -2.57 8.30 15.83
CA ASN A 123 -1.12 8.24 16.03
C ASN A 123 -0.75 7.02 16.87
N LEU A 124 -0.05 6.08 16.25
CA LEU A 124 0.46 4.88 16.91
C LEU A 124 1.86 5.15 17.47
N SER A 125 2.07 4.85 18.74
CA SER A 125 3.41 4.83 19.35
C SER A 125 3.69 3.49 19.98
N CYS A 126 4.89 2.98 19.78
CA CYS A 126 5.33 1.70 20.28
C CYS A 126 6.62 1.91 21.06
N THR A 127 6.62 1.42 22.29
CA THR A 127 7.76 1.48 23.18
C THR A 127 8.15 0.06 23.54
N ALA A 128 9.40 -0.31 23.27
CA ALA A 128 9.95 -1.60 23.64
C ALA A 128 11.04 -1.40 24.70
N THR A 129 10.94 -2.13 25.81
CA THR A 129 11.92 -2.07 26.90
C THR A 129 12.62 -3.41 27.02
N LEU A 130 13.95 -3.37 27.03
CA LEU A 130 14.82 -4.48 27.38
C LEU A 130 15.18 -4.39 28.86
N ASP A 131 14.87 -5.44 29.60
CA ASP A 131 15.18 -5.56 31.03
C ASP A 131 16.68 -5.87 31.22
N SER A 132 17.53 -4.87 30.96
CA SER A 132 18.98 -4.87 31.17
C SER A 132 19.39 -3.96 32.33
N SER A 133 20.68 -3.95 32.70
CA SER A 133 21.23 -3.01 33.68
C SER A 133 22.30 -2.13 33.01
N PRO A 134 22.00 -0.86 32.66
CA PRO A 134 20.71 -0.16 32.78
C PRO A 134 19.66 -0.65 31.77
N ALA A 135 18.38 -0.41 32.04
CA ALA A 135 17.30 -0.77 31.11
C ALA A 135 17.40 0.05 29.82
N GLN A 136 17.18 -0.59 28.67
CA GLN A 136 17.19 0.09 27.38
C GLN A 136 15.79 0.21 26.82
N THR A 137 15.47 1.37 26.24
CA THR A 137 14.16 1.64 25.64
C THR A 137 14.31 2.02 24.17
N PHE A 138 13.40 1.50 23.35
CA PHE A 138 13.35 1.72 21.91
C PHE A 138 11.96 2.22 21.53
N HIS A 139 11.90 3.09 20.52
CA HIS A 139 10.66 3.73 20.10
C HIS A 139 10.44 3.54 18.60
N ALA A 140 9.17 3.33 18.26
CA ALA A 140 8.69 3.38 16.89
C ALA A 140 7.35 4.11 16.86
N SER A 141 7.05 4.74 15.73
CA SER A 141 5.77 5.38 15.47
C SER A 141 5.17 4.85 14.18
N GLY A 142 3.85 4.99 14.06
CA GLY A 142 3.11 4.64 12.87
C GLY A 142 1.71 5.27 12.91
N ALA A 143 0.84 4.76 12.06
CA ALA A 143 -0.56 5.16 12.02
C ALA A 143 -1.48 3.95 12.04
N LEU A 144 -2.64 4.12 12.69
CA LEU A 144 -3.74 3.19 12.61
C LEU A 144 -4.94 3.88 11.96
N THR A 145 -5.36 3.37 10.80
CA THR A 145 -6.55 3.86 10.10
C THR A 145 -7.76 3.02 10.50
N PHE A 146 -8.75 3.67 11.10
CA PHE A 146 -10.04 3.09 11.44
C PHE A 146 -11.12 4.00 10.85
N LEU A 147 -11.50 3.71 9.61
CA LEU A 147 -12.44 4.54 8.85
C LEU A 147 -13.88 4.26 9.29
N PRO A 148 -14.81 5.23 9.15
CA PRO A 148 -16.24 4.97 9.27
C PRO A 148 -16.71 3.98 8.18
N ASP A 149 -17.98 3.58 8.25
CA ASP A 149 -18.58 2.86 7.12
C ASP A 149 -18.54 3.74 5.86
N PRO A 150 -18.30 3.15 4.68
CA PRO A 150 -18.22 3.91 3.45
C PRO A 150 -19.52 4.69 3.21
N PRO A 151 -19.44 6.00 2.89
CA PRO A 151 -20.61 6.79 2.56
C PRO A 151 -21.24 6.28 1.26
N ALA A 152 -22.51 6.64 1.00
CA ALA A 152 -23.27 6.14 -0.14
C ALA A 152 -22.62 6.35 -1.53
N GLY A 153 -21.70 7.32 -1.66
CA GLY A 153 -20.95 7.57 -2.89
C GLY A 153 -19.73 6.68 -3.12
N ILE A 154 -19.41 5.77 -2.19
CA ILE A 154 -18.26 4.86 -2.26
C ILE A 154 -18.79 3.42 -2.24
N GLY A 155 -18.52 2.67 -3.32
CA GLY A 155 -19.20 1.40 -3.61
C GLY A 155 -18.57 0.17 -2.94
N SER A 156 -17.30 0.27 -2.57
CA SER A 156 -16.52 -0.84 -2.02
C SER A 156 -15.41 -0.34 -1.10
N VAL A 157 -14.74 -1.28 -0.46
CA VAL A 157 -13.52 -1.05 0.31
C VAL A 157 -12.56 -2.18 -0.01
N THR A 158 -11.29 -1.85 -0.17
CA THR A 158 -10.20 -2.83 -0.25
C THR A 158 -9.26 -2.61 0.91
N LYS A 159 -9.04 -3.65 1.70
CA LYS A 159 -8.09 -3.63 2.81
C LYS A 159 -6.77 -4.23 2.35
N MET A 160 -5.68 -3.83 2.98
CA MET A 160 -4.40 -4.52 2.90
C MET A 160 -4.19 -5.32 4.18
N ASP A 161 -3.80 -6.58 4.02
CA ASP A 161 -3.31 -7.42 5.10
C ASP A 161 -1.79 -7.38 5.12
N LEU A 162 -1.21 -6.62 6.06
CA LEU A 162 0.23 -6.46 6.20
C LEU A 162 0.92 -7.71 6.80
N ARG A 163 0.15 -8.69 7.29
CA ARG A 163 0.70 -9.99 7.69
C ARG A 163 1.14 -10.78 6.46
N THR A 164 0.32 -10.79 5.41
CA THR A 164 0.50 -11.63 4.23
C THR A 164 0.94 -10.86 2.98
N GLY A 165 0.68 -9.55 2.94
CA GLY A 165 0.78 -8.72 1.75
C GLY A 165 -0.45 -8.81 0.82
N ALA A 166 -1.51 -9.52 1.22
CA ALA A 166 -2.71 -9.69 0.40
C ALA A 166 -3.60 -8.45 0.41
N LEU A 167 -4.35 -8.26 -0.68
CA LEU A 167 -5.52 -7.39 -0.70
C LEU A 167 -6.73 -8.19 -0.21
N LEU A 168 -7.59 -7.58 0.60
CA LEU A 168 -8.84 -8.16 1.04
C LEU A 168 -9.99 -7.33 0.46
N ALA A 169 -10.89 -7.95 -0.27
CA ALA A 169 -12.06 -7.28 -0.82
C ALA A 169 -13.28 -8.19 -0.73
N ARG A 170 -14.46 -7.57 -0.75
CA ARG A 170 -15.72 -8.30 -0.93
C ARG A 170 -15.86 -8.74 -2.40
N PRO A 171 -16.69 -9.74 -2.71
CA PRO A 171 -16.94 -10.17 -4.08
C PRO A 171 -17.24 -9.00 -5.04
N ALA A 172 -16.51 -8.95 -6.16
CA ALA A 172 -16.59 -7.86 -7.15
C ALA A 172 -17.96 -7.70 -7.84
N ASN A 173 -18.92 -8.59 -7.58
CA ASN A 173 -20.24 -8.56 -8.24
C ASN A 173 -21.23 -7.57 -7.63
N GLY A 174 -20.81 -6.83 -6.59
CA GLY A 174 -21.65 -5.85 -5.91
C GLY A 174 -22.78 -6.43 -5.05
N LYS A 175 -22.80 -7.75 -4.83
CA LYS A 175 -23.81 -8.43 -3.99
C LYS A 175 -23.41 -8.48 -2.51
N GLY A 176 -22.30 -7.85 -2.13
CA GLY A 176 -21.73 -7.95 -0.80
C GLY A 176 -21.07 -9.30 -0.53
N GLY A 177 -20.93 -9.66 0.74
CA GLY A 177 -20.21 -10.84 1.21
C GLY A 177 -19.07 -10.48 2.17
N ASP A 178 -18.35 -11.49 2.62
CA ASP A 178 -17.22 -11.34 3.52
C ASP A 178 -15.98 -10.83 2.77
N PHE A 179 -15.03 -10.27 3.51
CA PHE A 179 -13.72 -9.93 2.96
C PHE A 179 -12.93 -11.22 2.72
N ALA A 180 -12.36 -11.36 1.53
CA ALA A 180 -11.51 -12.49 1.20
C ALA A 180 -10.23 -12.01 0.52
N PRO A 181 -9.11 -12.77 0.65
CA PRO A 181 -7.90 -12.49 -0.09
C PRO A 181 -8.14 -12.47 -1.60
N VAL A 182 -7.72 -11.39 -2.25
CA VAL A 182 -7.65 -11.27 -3.70
C VAL A 182 -6.19 -11.45 -4.09
N PHE A 183 -5.89 -12.54 -4.78
CA PHE A 183 -4.62 -12.69 -5.48
C PHE A 183 -4.75 -12.04 -6.86
N PRO A 184 -4.12 -10.88 -7.12
CA PRO A 184 -4.35 -10.13 -8.34
C PRO A 184 -3.67 -10.82 -9.52
N ILE A 185 -4.44 -11.56 -10.31
CA ILE A 185 -4.02 -12.15 -11.58
C ILE A 185 -4.77 -11.39 -12.67
N GLY A 186 -4.02 -10.69 -13.49
CA GLY A 186 -4.50 -9.80 -14.54
C GLY A 186 -3.43 -9.66 -15.60
N PHE A 187 -3.78 -8.97 -16.67
CA PHE A 187 -2.79 -8.37 -17.54
C PHE A 187 -3.20 -6.95 -17.90
N TYR A 188 -2.19 -6.18 -18.23
CA TYR A 188 -2.30 -4.83 -18.74
C TYR A 188 -2.92 -4.85 -20.15
N THR A 189 -4.06 -4.21 -20.35
CA THR A 189 -4.80 -4.34 -21.62
C THR A 189 -5.36 -3.04 -22.17
N GLN A 190 -5.15 -2.83 -23.47
CA GLN A 190 -5.65 -1.66 -24.19
C GLN A 190 -7.17 -1.54 -24.03
N PHE A 191 -7.66 -0.36 -23.65
CA PHE A 191 -9.09 -0.14 -23.54
C PHE A 191 -9.73 0.02 -24.92
N ASP A 192 -9.35 1.07 -25.65
CA ASP A 192 -10.05 1.53 -26.86
C ASP A 192 -9.98 0.52 -28.01
N SER A 193 -8.85 -0.19 -28.14
CA SER A 193 -8.59 -1.13 -29.24
C SER A 193 -8.90 -2.59 -28.91
N TYR A 194 -9.27 -2.91 -27.66
CA TYR A 194 -9.51 -4.30 -27.23
C TYR A 194 -10.75 -4.44 -26.35
N LEU A 195 -10.74 -3.95 -25.11
CA LEU A 195 -11.87 -4.13 -24.19
C LEU A 195 -13.16 -3.48 -24.73
N ALA A 196 -13.07 -2.26 -25.25
CA ALA A 196 -14.21 -1.52 -25.78
C ALA A 196 -14.78 -2.13 -27.07
N LYS A 197 -14.04 -3.01 -27.75
CA LYS A 197 -14.47 -3.64 -29.01
C LYS A 197 -15.22 -4.95 -28.80
N ASN A 198 -14.97 -5.65 -27.70
CA ASN A 198 -15.58 -6.95 -27.44
C ASN A 198 -15.74 -7.23 -25.95
N LEU A 199 -16.93 -6.98 -25.40
CA LEU A 199 -17.23 -7.25 -23.98
C LEU A 199 -17.18 -8.74 -23.63
N SER A 200 -17.34 -9.65 -24.60
CA SER A 200 -17.33 -11.09 -24.35
C SER A 200 -15.98 -11.57 -23.83
N VAL A 201 -14.89 -10.87 -24.15
CA VAL A 201 -13.55 -11.19 -23.68
C VAL A 201 -13.46 -11.23 -22.16
N LEU A 202 -14.24 -10.40 -21.46
CA LEU A 202 -14.27 -10.38 -19.99
C LEU A 202 -14.79 -11.71 -19.41
N ASN A 203 -15.68 -12.39 -20.11
CA ASN A 203 -16.11 -13.74 -19.72
C ASN A 203 -14.99 -14.75 -19.87
N GLU A 204 -14.25 -14.67 -20.98
CA GLU A 204 -13.13 -15.54 -21.26
C GLU A 204 -12.04 -15.37 -20.21
N LEU A 205 -11.70 -14.11 -19.87
CA LEU A 205 -10.75 -13.80 -18.81
C LEU A 205 -11.20 -14.39 -17.47
N LYS A 206 -12.47 -14.20 -17.11
CA LYS A 206 -13.01 -14.78 -15.88
C LYS A 206 -12.93 -16.32 -15.88
N ALA A 207 -13.28 -16.96 -17.00
CA ALA A 207 -13.23 -18.42 -17.15
C ALA A 207 -11.80 -18.97 -17.08
N GLN A 208 -10.81 -18.18 -17.49
CA GLN A 208 -9.38 -18.51 -17.39
C GLN A 208 -8.80 -18.31 -15.98
N GLY A 209 -9.57 -17.79 -15.03
CA GLY A 209 -9.14 -17.59 -13.65
C GLY A 209 -8.50 -16.24 -13.36
N PHE A 210 -8.57 -15.28 -14.29
CA PHE A 210 -8.19 -13.90 -13.99
C PHE A 210 -9.13 -13.32 -12.93
N THR A 211 -8.56 -12.50 -12.04
CA THR A 211 -9.27 -11.87 -10.92
C THR A 211 -9.42 -10.37 -11.13
N ILE A 212 -8.48 -9.74 -11.84
CA ILE A 212 -8.46 -8.30 -12.10
C ILE A 212 -8.42 -8.00 -13.60
N VAL A 213 -8.89 -6.82 -13.97
CA VAL A 213 -8.58 -6.18 -15.25
C VAL A 213 -7.96 -4.82 -14.97
N HIS A 214 -6.92 -4.49 -15.73
CA HIS A 214 -6.22 -3.20 -15.71
C HIS A 214 -6.38 -2.52 -17.09
N PRO A 215 -7.49 -1.79 -17.31
CA PRO A 215 -7.75 -1.10 -18.57
C PRO A 215 -6.84 0.11 -18.74
N VAL A 216 -6.24 0.24 -19.93
CA VAL A 216 -5.30 1.31 -20.26
C VAL A 216 -6.02 2.49 -20.91
N PRO A 217 -5.84 3.75 -20.42
CA PRO A 217 -6.40 4.94 -21.06
C PRO A 217 -5.97 5.05 -22.54
N THR A 218 -6.78 5.63 -23.42
CA THR A 218 -7.40 6.95 -23.23
C THR A 218 -8.90 7.01 -22.92
N PHE A 219 -9.58 5.88 -22.67
CA PHE A 219 -11.02 5.85 -22.32
C PHE A 219 -11.88 6.77 -23.22
N SER A 220 -11.70 6.67 -24.54
CA SER A 220 -12.21 7.67 -25.49
C SER A 220 -13.75 7.80 -25.55
N SER A 221 -14.47 6.82 -25.02
CA SER A 221 -15.94 6.79 -24.96
C SER A 221 -16.41 6.48 -23.53
N PRO A 222 -17.09 7.43 -22.86
CA PRO A 222 -17.66 7.21 -21.53
C PRO A 222 -18.68 6.06 -21.51
N ASP A 223 -19.51 5.94 -22.55
CA ASP A 223 -20.49 4.86 -22.67
C ASP A 223 -19.82 3.49 -22.79
N ALA A 224 -18.75 3.39 -23.60
CA ALA A 224 -17.98 2.18 -23.70
C ALA A 224 -17.28 1.84 -22.38
N LEU A 225 -16.76 2.85 -21.67
CA LEU A 225 -16.12 2.64 -20.37
C LEU A 225 -17.13 2.09 -19.38
N LYS A 226 -18.30 2.71 -19.29
CA LYS A 226 -19.39 2.22 -18.46
C LYS A 226 -19.77 0.77 -18.80
N ALA A 227 -19.93 0.44 -20.08
CA ALA A 227 -20.29 -0.91 -20.51
C ALA A 227 -19.24 -1.97 -20.16
N VAL A 228 -17.94 -1.65 -20.32
CA VAL A 228 -16.83 -2.52 -19.92
C VAL A 228 -16.84 -2.74 -18.41
N LEU A 229 -16.94 -1.68 -17.64
CA LEU A 229 -16.89 -1.76 -16.18
C LEU A 229 -18.13 -2.45 -15.60
N ASP A 230 -19.32 -2.24 -16.18
CA ASP A 230 -20.54 -2.98 -15.83
C ASP A 230 -20.36 -4.47 -16.11
N ARG A 231 -19.84 -4.84 -17.28
CA ARG A 231 -19.61 -6.24 -17.59
C ARG A 231 -18.57 -6.87 -16.67
N MET A 232 -17.49 -6.16 -16.33
CA MET A 232 -16.51 -6.62 -15.35
C MET A 232 -17.16 -6.95 -14.00
N GLN A 233 -18.01 -6.06 -13.50
CA GLN A 233 -18.75 -6.28 -12.26
C GLN A 233 -19.66 -7.51 -12.37
N GLU A 234 -20.45 -7.63 -13.44
CA GLU A 234 -21.37 -8.76 -13.65
C GLU A 234 -20.68 -10.12 -13.59
N VAL A 235 -19.49 -10.24 -14.18
CA VAL A 235 -18.71 -11.49 -14.21
C VAL A 235 -17.81 -11.66 -12.98
N GLY A 236 -17.78 -10.69 -12.07
CA GLY A 236 -16.97 -10.73 -10.85
C GLY A 236 -15.47 -10.57 -11.11
N LEU A 237 -15.10 -9.61 -11.96
CA LEU A 237 -13.73 -9.14 -12.15
C LEU A 237 -13.53 -7.79 -11.44
N TYR A 238 -12.44 -7.70 -10.69
CA TYR A 238 -12.02 -6.49 -10.01
C TYR A 238 -11.38 -5.49 -10.99
N LEU A 239 -11.52 -4.20 -10.68
CA LEU A 239 -10.95 -3.09 -11.43
C LEU A 239 -9.70 -2.54 -10.73
N MET A 240 -8.60 -2.49 -11.47
CA MET A 240 -7.47 -1.60 -11.21
C MET A 240 -7.62 -0.39 -12.15
N TYR A 241 -8.04 0.76 -11.61
CA TYR A 241 -8.37 1.91 -12.44
C TYR A 241 -7.14 2.78 -12.72
N ASP A 242 -6.80 2.95 -14.00
CA ASP A 242 -5.55 3.56 -14.45
C ASP A 242 -5.70 5.03 -14.84
N MET A 243 -4.89 5.88 -14.20
CA MET A 243 -4.83 7.33 -14.43
C MET A 243 -3.48 7.79 -15.03
N ARG A 244 -2.63 6.87 -15.54
CA ARG A 244 -1.21 7.13 -15.89
C ARG A 244 -0.97 8.36 -16.78
N GLY A 245 -1.89 8.67 -17.67
CA GLY A 245 -1.76 9.80 -18.61
C GLY A 245 -2.17 11.16 -18.03
N THR A 246 -2.84 11.18 -16.87
CA THR A 246 -3.50 12.39 -16.34
C THR A 246 -3.35 12.57 -14.83
N TYR A 247 -2.64 11.68 -14.13
CA TYR A 247 -2.55 11.69 -12.67
C TYR A 247 -1.98 13.01 -12.11
N MET A 248 -1.09 13.69 -12.84
CA MET A 248 -0.54 14.99 -12.46
C MET A 248 -1.54 16.16 -12.60
N ASN A 249 -2.70 15.96 -13.23
CA ASN A 249 -3.73 16.98 -13.40
C ASN A 249 -4.85 16.78 -12.38
N GLY A 250 -4.82 17.57 -11.30
CA GLY A 250 -5.80 17.46 -10.20
C GLY A 250 -7.26 17.59 -10.62
N THR A 251 -7.58 18.40 -11.65
CA THR A 251 -8.95 18.49 -12.19
C THR A 251 -9.37 17.18 -12.83
N SER A 252 -8.47 16.56 -13.60
CA SER A 252 -8.73 15.27 -14.25
C SER A 252 -8.84 14.13 -13.24
N VAL A 253 -7.97 14.09 -12.23
CA VAL A 253 -8.04 13.12 -11.12
C VAL A 253 -9.35 13.27 -10.36
N THR A 254 -9.76 14.50 -10.03
CA THR A 254 -11.02 14.76 -9.33
C THR A 254 -12.24 14.24 -10.09
N ALA A 255 -12.29 14.46 -11.41
CA ALA A 255 -13.37 13.96 -12.25
C ALA A 255 -13.39 12.43 -12.28
N GLN A 256 -12.24 11.79 -12.53
CA GLN A 256 -12.13 10.34 -12.63
C GLN A 256 -12.46 9.62 -11.31
N VAL A 257 -11.93 10.09 -10.18
CA VAL A 257 -12.20 9.48 -8.88
C VAL A 257 -13.68 9.54 -8.52
N ASN A 258 -14.34 10.68 -8.76
CA ASN A 258 -15.76 10.83 -8.47
C ASN A 258 -16.67 9.99 -9.40
N ASP A 259 -16.23 9.71 -10.62
CA ASP A 259 -16.96 8.83 -11.55
C ASP A 259 -16.82 7.33 -11.15
N ILE A 260 -15.66 6.94 -10.62
CA ILE A 260 -15.31 5.52 -10.44
C ILE A 260 -15.50 5.00 -9.02
N LYS A 261 -15.30 5.82 -7.97
CA LYS A 261 -15.28 5.34 -6.56
C LYS A 261 -16.58 4.70 -6.08
N SER A 262 -17.69 4.97 -6.76
CA SER A 262 -19.00 4.38 -6.48
C SER A 262 -19.13 2.92 -6.96
N ARG A 263 -18.16 2.41 -7.72
CA ARG A 263 -18.22 1.06 -8.30
C ARG A 263 -17.89 -0.02 -7.27
N PRO A 264 -18.77 -1.02 -7.07
CA PRO A 264 -18.53 -2.12 -6.15
C PRO A 264 -17.37 -3.06 -6.53
N ASN A 265 -16.91 -3.01 -7.78
CA ASN A 265 -15.80 -3.82 -8.26
C ASN A 265 -14.46 -3.09 -8.30
N LEU A 266 -14.39 -1.84 -7.81
CA LEU A 266 -13.11 -1.14 -7.66
C LEU A 266 -12.26 -1.85 -6.61
N LEU A 267 -11.07 -2.29 -7.01
CA LEU A 267 -10.10 -2.89 -6.10
C LEU A 267 -9.08 -1.86 -5.65
N LEU A 268 -8.48 -1.13 -6.58
CA LEU A 268 -7.43 -0.17 -6.26
C LEU A 268 -7.23 0.87 -7.39
N TRP A 269 -6.59 1.99 -7.04
CA TRP A 269 -6.23 3.05 -7.97
C TRP A 269 -4.81 2.85 -8.52
N TYR A 270 -4.59 3.11 -9.80
CA TYR A 270 -3.27 3.12 -10.42
C TYR A 270 -2.94 4.51 -10.94
N THR A 271 -1.97 5.18 -10.32
CA THR A 271 -1.65 6.58 -10.61
C THR A 271 -0.63 6.74 -11.71
N ALA A 272 0.57 6.19 -11.54
CA ALA A 272 1.71 6.50 -12.38
C ALA A 272 2.35 5.24 -12.97
N ASP A 273 2.73 5.36 -14.24
CA ASP A 273 3.48 4.34 -14.96
C ASP A 273 4.92 4.82 -15.17
N GLU A 274 5.86 4.23 -14.43
CA GLU A 274 7.29 4.55 -14.52
C GLU A 274 7.62 6.06 -14.38
N PRO A 275 7.07 6.78 -13.37
CA PRO A 275 7.33 8.22 -13.20
C PRO A 275 8.82 8.54 -12.96
N ASP A 276 9.56 7.57 -12.42
CA ASP A 276 11.01 7.57 -12.24
C ASP A 276 11.77 7.45 -13.58
N GLY A 277 11.16 6.77 -14.56
CA GLY A 277 11.64 6.67 -15.92
C GLY A 277 11.53 7.99 -16.66
N THR A 278 10.33 8.58 -16.71
CA THR A 278 10.07 9.86 -17.38
C THR A 278 10.65 11.07 -16.64
N SER A 279 11.10 10.87 -15.40
CA SER A 279 11.58 11.94 -14.51
C SER A 279 10.49 12.97 -14.23
N ASP A 280 9.27 12.48 -13.95
CA ASP A 280 8.16 13.31 -13.51
C ASP A 280 8.54 14.07 -12.23
N PRO A 281 7.89 15.20 -11.90
CA PRO A 281 8.18 15.95 -10.68
C PRO A 281 8.16 15.05 -9.44
N LEU A 282 9.13 15.20 -8.53
CA LEU A 282 9.27 14.35 -7.34
C LEU A 282 8.06 14.40 -6.38
N SER A 283 7.22 15.43 -6.47
CA SER A 283 5.98 15.54 -5.70
C SER A 283 4.76 14.93 -6.39
N ALA A 284 4.84 14.64 -7.70
CA ALA A 284 3.68 14.31 -8.53
C ALA A 284 2.87 13.12 -7.98
N THR A 285 3.56 12.04 -7.59
CA THR A 285 2.88 10.85 -7.06
C THR A 285 2.20 11.15 -5.72
N ALA A 286 2.87 11.91 -4.84
CA ALA A 286 2.32 12.30 -3.54
C ALA A 286 1.10 13.22 -3.68
N ASP A 287 1.17 14.21 -4.56
CA ASP A 287 0.07 15.16 -4.78
C ASP A 287 -1.19 14.45 -5.30
N SER A 288 -1.03 13.48 -6.22
CA SER A 288 -2.15 12.66 -6.70
C SER A 288 -2.68 11.70 -5.63
N TYR A 289 -1.80 11.08 -4.85
CA TYR A 289 -2.18 10.19 -3.74
C TYR A 289 -3.04 10.93 -2.71
N ASP A 290 -2.60 12.11 -2.28
CA ASP A 290 -3.30 12.94 -1.30
C ASP A 290 -4.69 13.32 -1.83
N LEU A 291 -4.78 13.72 -3.10
CA LEU A 291 -6.05 14.07 -3.73
C LEU A 291 -7.00 12.87 -3.83
N ILE A 292 -6.54 11.73 -4.34
CA ILE A 292 -7.36 10.50 -4.45
C ILE A 292 -7.87 10.09 -3.08
N THR A 293 -6.98 10.01 -2.09
CA THR A 293 -7.30 9.62 -0.72
C THR A 293 -8.34 10.55 -0.10
N SER A 294 -8.22 11.87 -0.31
CA SER A 294 -9.20 12.84 0.19
C SER A 294 -10.60 12.67 -0.42
N LEU A 295 -10.68 12.26 -1.69
CA LEU A 295 -11.92 12.02 -2.41
C LEU A 295 -12.52 10.64 -2.11
N ASP A 296 -11.68 9.70 -1.70
CA ASP A 296 -12.01 8.30 -1.39
C ASP A 296 -12.04 8.03 0.13
N GLY A 297 -12.52 9.01 0.91
CA GLY A 297 -12.87 8.85 2.33
C GLY A 297 -11.74 9.01 3.35
N GLY A 298 -10.51 9.20 2.90
CA GLY A 298 -9.36 9.54 3.75
C GLY A 298 -9.38 11.01 4.20
N PRO A 299 -8.35 11.45 4.95
CA PRO A 299 -8.27 12.82 5.44
C PRO A 299 -8.10 13.82 4.30
N SER A 300 -8.71 15.00 4.43
CA SER A 300 -8.66 16.08 3.43
C SER A 300 -7.38 16.94 3.47
N SER A 301 -6.41 16.58 4.31
CA SER A 301 -5.18 17.35 4.53
C SER A 301 -3.95 16.47 4.61
N SER A 302 -2.77 17.09 4.53
CA SER A 302 -1.41 16.49 4.54
C SER A 302 -1.07 15.56 5.73
N ALA A 303 -2.02 15.31 6.64
CA ALA A 303 -2.00 14.19 7.59
C ALA A 303 -1.91 12.81 6.88
N ALA A 304 -2.20 12.74 5.58
CA ALA A 304 -1.96 11.56 4.73
C ALA A 304 -0.47 11.16 4.66
N LYS A 305 0.47 12.10 4.84
CA LYS A 305 1.93 11.84 4.79
C LYS A 305 2.42 10.87 5.86
N THR A 306 1.60 10.60 6.89
CA THR A 306 1.89 9.63 7.95
C THR A 306 0.94 8.45 7.93
N GLY A 307 0.61 7.90 6.76
CA GLY A 307 -0.07 6.60 6.65
C GLY A 307 -1.59 6.64 6.78
N GLY A 308 -2.22 7.77 6.47
CA GLY A 308 -3.66 7.84 6.21
C GLY A 308 -3.98 7.24 4.84
N ILE A 309 -5.00 6.37 4.76
CA ILE A 309 -5.48 5.74 3.52
C ILE A 309 -6.97 6.04 3.33
N GLY A 310 -7.41 6.07 2.08
CA GLY A 310 -8.82 6.03 1.73
C GLY A 310 -9.41 4.63 1.83
N TYR A 311 -10.57 4.41 1.21
CA TYR A 311 -11.21 3.09 1.15
C TYR A 311 -10.57 2.15 0.13
N HIS A 312 -9.79 2.66 -0.83
CA HIS A 312 -9.03 1.83 -1.77
C HIS A 312 -7.55 2.22 -1.76
N PRO A 313 -6.63 1.24 -1.86
CA PRO A 313 -5.21 1.54 -1.96
C PRO A 313 -4.87 2.18 -3.30
N VAL A 314 -3.79 2.97 -3.28
CA VAL A 314 -3.22 3.60 -4.47
C VAL A 314 -1.92 2.88 -4.84
N SER A 315 -1.73 2.64 -6.13
CA SER A 315 -0.58 1.93 -6.67
C SER A 315 0.08 2.69 -7.80
N LEU A 316 1.35 2.37 -8.03
CA LEU A 316 2.13 2.80 -9.18
C LEU A 316 3.13 1.71 -9.54
N VAL A 317 3.76 1.83 -10.71
CA VAL A 317 4.92 1.01 -11.06
C VAL A 317 6.17 1.88 -11.18
N LEU A 318 7.29 1.38 -10.68
CA LEU A 318 8.62 1.94 -10.90
C LEU A 318 9.41 1.06 -11.87
N ASN A 319 10.30 1.68 -12.63
CA ASN A 319 11.16 1.00 -13.61
C ASN A 319 12.67 1.19 -13.31
N CYS A 320 13.05 2.26 -12.64
CA CYS A 320 14.43 2.59 -12.34
C CYS A 320 14.84 2.01 -10.98
N GLU A 321 15.90 1.20 -10.97
CA GLU A 321 16.44 0.64 -9.74
C GLU A 321 16.94 1.74 -8.79
N ASN A 322 16.30 1.84 -7.62
CA ASN A 322 16.68 2.70 -6.50
C ASN A 322 16.75 4.21 -6.83
N PHE A 323 16.21 4.69 -7.95
CA PHE A 323 16.28 6.10 -8.35
C PHE A 323 15.14 6.93 -7.73
N GLU A 324 15.47 7.86 -6.83
CA GLU A 324 14.53 8.75 -6.14
C GLU A 324 13.34 8.00 -5.54
N PHE A 325 13.55 6.74 -5.16
CA PHE A 325 12.49 5.81 -4.79
C PHE A 325 11.65 6.37 -3.64
N THR A 326 12.26 6.89 -2.57
CA THR A 326 11.52 7.47 -1.44
C THR A 326 10.53 8.54 -1.89
N ALA A 327 10.92 9.39 -2.84
CA ALA A 327 10.05 10.45 -3.35
C ALA A 327 8.91 9.85 -4.16
N TYR A 328 9.23 9.03 -5.18
CA TYR A 328 8.20 8.47 -6.05
C TYR A 328 7.24 7.51 -5.32
N THR A 329 7.72 6.69 -4.39
CA THR A 329 6.87 5.76 -3.61
C THR A 329 6.08 6.43 -2.50
N SER A 330 6.35 7.72 -2.18
CA SER A 330 5.59 8.42 -1.14
C SER A 330 4.10 8.57 -1.47
N GLY A 331 3.73 8.47 -2.76
CA GLY A 331 2.37 8.49 -3.26
C GLY A 331 1.78 7.13 -3.61
N ALA A 332 2.22 6.05 -2.94
CA ALA A 332 1.68 4.71 -3.18
C ALA A 332 1.56 3.88 -1.89
N ASP A 333 0.47 3.13 -1.79
CA ASP A 333 0.33 2.00 -0.88
C ASP A 333 1.01 0.74 -1.42
N ILE A 334 0.94 0.56 -2.74
CA ILE A 334 1.43 -0.62 -3.46
C ILE A 334 2.42 -0.13 -4.52
N VAL A 335 3.68 -0.49 -4.35
CA VAL A 335 4.73 -0.23 -5.34
C VAL A 335 4.92 -1.50 -6.15
N MET A 336 4.55 -1.44 -7.43
CA MET A 336 4.85 -2.49 -8.39
C MET A 336 6.19 -2.22 -9.06
N GLN A 337 6.75 -3.26 -9.66
CA GLN A 337 8.06 -3.23 -10.27
C GLN A 337 8.00 -3.89 -11.64
N VAL A 338 8.59 -3.23 -12.65
CA VAL A 338 8.73 -3.81 -13.98
C VAL A 338 9.92 -4.77 -13.96
N TRP A 339 9.66 -6.06 -13.74
CA TRP A 339 10.64 -7.10 -13.99
C TRP A 339 10.12 -8.11 -15.00
N THR A 340 10.98 -8.44 -15.96
CA THR A 340 10.79 -9.65 -16.76
C THR A 340 11.03 -10.85 -15.83
N LEU A 341 10.15 -11.86 -15.90
CA LEU A 341 10.24 -13.11 -15.10
C LEU A 341 11.63 -13.76 -15.12
N ASP A 342 12.42 -13.55 -16.18
CA ASP A 342 13.79 -14.07 -16.33
C ASP A 342 14.83 -13.47 -15.36
N GLN A 343 14.62 -12.26 -14.83
CA GLN A 343 15.61 -11.66 -13.92
C GLN A 343 15.43 -12.13 -12.46
N VAL A 344 14.21 -12.53 -12.07
CA VAL A 344 13.94 -13.05 -10.72
C VAL A 344 14.58 -14.42 -10.51
N ALA A 345 14.73 -15.22 -11.56
CA ALA A 345 15.38 -16.53 -11.50
C ALA A 345 16.90 -16.46 -11.23
N LYS A 346 17.56 -15.32 -11.54
CA LYS A 346 18.99 -15.13 -11.27
C LYS A 346 19.32 -14.67 -9.85
N TYR A 347 18.35 -14.13 -9.11
CA TYR A 347 18.56 -13.58 -7.75
C TYR A 347 17.94 -14.44 -6.63
N ARG A 348 17.55 -15.69 -6.93
CA ARG A 348 17.16 -16.71 -5.95
C ARG A 348 18.05 -17.95 -6.02
N ILE A 349 19.36 -17.76 -6.13
CA ILE A 349 20.36 -18.70 -5.62
C ILE A 349 21.47 -17.80 -5.09
N ASP A 350 21.48 -17.60 -3.78
CA ASP A 350 22.66 -17.50 -2.90
C ASP A 350 22.21 -17.30 -1.45
#